data_AF-A0A009Q006-F1
#
_entry.id   AF-A0A009Q006-F1
#
_cell.length_a   1.000
_cell.length_b   1.000
_cell.length_c   1.000
_cell.angle_alpha   90.00
_cell.angle_beta   90.00
_cell.angle_gamma   90.00
#
_symmetry.space_group_name_H-M   'P 1'
#
loop_
_entity.id
_entity.type
_entity.pdbx_description
1 polymer ?
#
loop_
_entity_poly.entity_id
_entity_poly.type
_entity_poly.pdbx_seq_one_letter_code
_entity_poly.pdbx_strand_id
1 'polypeptide(L)'
;MAVAILAMLFIGVGMTTSITWRPWLIDIHRPLGIAILLLVIIRLINRLYFPIPPLPPTVPRWQAFMAHASHWLLYILMFSLPLLGWATLSAG
;
A
#
# COMPACT_ATOMS: atom_id res chain seq x y z
N MET A 1 -9.06 3.34 0.24
CA MET A 1 -7.65 2.89 0.16
C MET A 1 -7.09 2.47 1.51
N ALA A 2 -7.09 3.32 2.55
CA ALA A 2 -6.54 2.95 3.87
C ALA A 2 -7.19 1.68 4.46
N VAL A 3 -8.51 1.55 4.38
CA VAL A 3 -9.25 0.35 4.79
C VAL A 3 -8.75 -0.91 4.06
N ALA A 4 -8.49 -0.82 2.76
CA ALA A 4 -8.00 -1.95 1.97
C ALA A 4 -6.57 -2.35 2.37
N ILE A 5 -5.69 -1.39 2.67
CA ILE A 5 -4.33 -1.66 3.16
C ILE A 5 -4.37 -2.34 4.53
N LEU A 6 -5.21 -1.82 5.45
CA LEU A 6 -5.38 -2.41 6.77
C LEU A 6 -5.95 -3.82 6.68
N ALA A 7 -6.98 -4.03 5.85
CA ALA A 7 -7.52 -5.36 5.58
C ALA A 7 -6.43 -6.30 5.03
N MET A 8 -5.59 -5.82 4.10
CA MET A 8 -4.50 -6.60 3.52
C MET A 8 -3.44 -7.03 4.53
N LEU A 9 -3.14 -6.19 5.52
CA LEU A 9 -2.24 -6.55 6.61
C LEU A 9 -2.76 -7.79 7.36
N PHE A 10 -4.04 -7.80 7.72
CA PHE A 10 -4.66 -8.93 8.44
C PHE A 10 -4.86 -10.15 7.54
N ILE A 11 -5.25 -9.97 6.27
CA ILE A 11 -5.37 -11.06 5.30
C ILE A 11 -4.02 -11.77 5.13
N GLY A 12 -2.93 -11.00 4.97
CA GLY A 12 -1.58 -11.55 4.85
C GLY A 12 -1.15 -12.37 6.06
N VAL A 13 -1.42 -11.88 7.28
CA VAL A 13 -1.19 -12.65 8.52
C VAL A 13 -2.07 -13.91 8.58
N GLY A 14 -3.34 -13.82 8.18
CA GLY A 14 -4.24 -14.97 8.12
C GLY A 14 -3.76 -16.07 7.18
N MET A 15 -3.19 -15.69 6.02
CA MET A 15 -2.64 -16.62 5.03
C MET A 15 -1.44 -17.43 5.53
N THR A 16 -0.69 -16.91 6.50
CA THR A 16 0.49 -17.59 7.06
C THR A 16 0.17 -18.37 8.34
N THR A 17 -0.93 -18.05 9.02
CA THR A 17 -1.28 -18.62 10.33
C THR A 17 -2.40 -19.66 10.28
N SER A 18 -3.17 -19.74 9.19
CA SER A 18 -4.24 -20.71 9.03
C SER A 18 -4.05 -21.53 7.77
N ILE A 19 -4.22 -22.86 7.84
CA ILE A 19 -4.26 -23.73 6.65
C ILE A 19 -5.68 -23.80 6.08
N THR A 20 -6.69 -23.85 6.96
CA THR A 20 -8.11 -23.99 6.58
C THR A 20 -8.62 -22.81 5.76
N TRP A 21 -8.33 -21.58 6.19
CA TRP A 21 -8.85 -20.36 5.52
C TRP A 21 -7.95 -19.85 4.41
N ARG A 22 -6.71 -20.36 4.29
CA ARG A 22 -5.71 -19.87 3.36
C ARG A 22 -6.15 -19.84 1.89
N PRO A 23 -6.82 -20.88 1.34
CA PRO A 23 -7.25 -20.84 -0.06
C PRO A 23 -8.17 -19.65 -0.34
N TRP A 24 -9.18 -19.45 0.50
CA TRP A 24 -10.11 -18.34 0.38
C TRP A 24 -9.44 -16.98 0.58
N LEU A 25 -8.54 -16.86 1.56
CA LEU A 25 -7.77 -15.63 1.80
C LEU A 25 -6.88 -15.27 0.61
N ILE A 26 -6.25 -16.25 -0.05
CA ILE A 26 -5.46 -16.02 -1.27
C ILE A 26 -6.35 -15.51 -2.42
N ASP A 27 -7.55 -16.07 -2.57
CA ASP A 27 -8.48 -15.68 -3.64
C ASP A 27 -9.00 -14.26 -3.50
N ILE A 28 -9.12 -13.73 -2.28
CA ILE A 28 -9.42 -12.31 -2.05
C ILE A 28 -8.16 -11.43 -2.07
N HIS A 29 -7.01 -11.95 -1.62
CA HIS A 29 -5.76 -11.20 -1.53
C HIS A 29 -5.27 -10.75 -2.92
N ARG A 30 -5.20 -11.67 -3.88
CA ARG A 30 -4.70 -11.37 -5.24
C ARG A 30 -5.44 -10.20 -5.93
N PRO A 31 -6.78 -10.26 -6.11
CA PRO A 31 -7.51 -9.16 -6.75
C PRO A 31 -7.49 -7.88 -5.93
N LEU A 32 -7.53 -7.96 -4.59
CA LEU A 32 -7.45 -6.78 -3.74
C LEU A 32 -6.07 -6.09 -3.85
N GLY A 33 -5.00 -6.86 -4.05
CA GLY A 33 -3.65 -6.34 -4.24
C GLY A 33 -3.53 -5.55 -5.54
N ILE A 34 -4.10 -6.08 -6.62
CA ILE A 34 -4.20 -5.40 -7.92
C ILE A 34 -5.06 -4.14 -7.79
N ALA A 35 -6.20 -4.20 -7.08
CA ALA A 35 -7.04 -3.03 -6.85
C ALA A 35 -6.28 -1.91 -6.10
N ILE A 36 -5.49 -2.26 -5.08
CA ILE A 36 -4.63 -1.30 -4.37
C ILE A 36 -3.56 -0.71 -5.31
N LEU A 37 -2.95 -1.53 -6.17
CA LEU A 37 -1.97 -1.06 -7.16
C LEU A 37 -2.58 -0.01 -8.10
N LEU A 38 -3.78 -0.26 -8.62
CA LEU A 38 -4.50 0.71 -9.46
C LEU A 38 -4.82 2.00 -8.68
N LEU A 39 -5.30 1.86 -7.43
CA LEU A 39 -5.61 3.01 -6.59
C LEU A 39 -4.37 3.84 -6.24
N VAL A 40 -3.21 3.22 -6.01
CA VAL A 40 -1.98 3.97 -5.73
C VAL A 40 -1.43 4.67 -6.96
N ILE A 41 -1.61 4.11 -8.17
CA ILE A 41 -1.31 4.78 -9.44
C ILE A 41 -2.17 6.05 -9.56
N ILE A 42 -3.49 5.94 -9.40
CA ILE A 42 -4.41 7.08 -9.44
C ILE A 42 -4.02 8.12 -8.39
N ARG A 43 -3.71 7.66 -7.16
CA ARG A 43 -3.30 8.52 -6.05
C ARG A 43 -1.98 9.24 -6.36
N LEU A 44 -1.00 8.57 -6.98
CA LEU A 44 0.28 9.17 -7.34
C LEU A 44 0.10 10.21 -8.44
N ILE A 45 -0.67 9.89 -9.48
CA ILE A 45 -1.05 10.84 -10.55
C ILE A 45 -1.70 12.09 -9.90
N ASN A 46 -2.75 11.91 -9.10
CA ASN A 46 -3.41 13.02 -8.41
C ASN A 46 -2.42 13.86 -7.58
N ARG A 47 -1.50 13.22 -6.87
CA ARG A 47 -0.47 13.88 -6.06
C ARG A 47 0.53 14.71 -6.90
N LEU A 48 0.83 14.29 -8.12
CA LEU A 48 1.78 14.98 -9.00
C LEU A 48 1.13 16.15 -9.75
N TYR A 49 -0.16 16.05 -10.09
CA TYR A 49 -0.87 17.08 -10.84
C TYR A 49 -1.54 18.14 -9.96
N PHE A 50 -1.92 17.81 -8.73
CA PHE A 50 -2.63 18.74 -7.84
C PHE A 50 -1.72 19.23 -6.71
N PRO A 51 -1.55 20.56 -6.56
CA PRO A 51 -0.68 21.15 -5.55
C PRO A 51 -1.20 20.85 -4.14
N ILE A 52 -0.26 20.67 -3.21
CA ILE A 52 -0.54 20.35 -1.81
C ILE A 52 -0.33 21.60 -0.98
N PRO A 53 -1.24 21.91 -0.06
CA PRO A 53 -1.03 23.01 0.87
C PRO A 53 0.30 22.87 1.62
N PRO A 54 1.09 23.95 1.76
CA PRO A 54 2.34 23.90 2.52
C PRO A 54 2.07 23.63 4.00
N LEU A 55 3.02 23.00 4.69
CA LEU A 55 2.91 22.80 6.14
C LEU A 55 2.96 24.16 6.86
N PRO A 56 2.22 24.33 7.98
CA PRO A 56 2.31 25.52 8.80
C PRO A 56 3.75 25.76 9.29
N PRO A 57 4.22 27.03 9.38
CA PRO A 57 5.57 27.36 9.87
C PRO A 57 5.83 26.91 11.31
N THR A 58 4.77 26.63 12.07
CA THR A 58 4.82 26.16 13.45
C THR A 58 5.26 24.71 13.58
N VAL A 59 5.28 23.93 12.49
CA VAL A 59 5.67 22.52 12.51
C VAL A 59 7.21 22.41 12.57
N PRO A 60 7.78 21.75 13.59
CA PRO A 60 9.21 21.48 13.65
C PRO A 60 9.72 20.74 12.42
N ARG A 61 10.92 21.10 11.95
CA ARG A 61 11.53 20.50 10.74
C ARG A 61 11.61 18.97 10.78
N TRP A 62 11.86 18.38 11.96
CA TRP A 62 11.92 16.92 12.11
C TRP A 62 10.55 16.26 11.91
N GLN A 63 9.45 16.88 12.36
CA GLN A 63 8.10 16.36 12.15
C GLN A 63 7.72 16.44 10.67
N ALA A 64 8.06 17.56 10.01
CA ALA A 64 7.86 17.71 8.57
C ALA A 64 8.63 16.62 7.80
N PHE A 65 9.90 16.39 8.14
CA PHE A 65 10.69 15.32 7.53
C PHE A 65 10.08 13.94 7.74
N MET A 66 9.71 13.58 8.98
CA MET A 66 9.09 12.27 9.27
C MET A 66 7.77 12.08 8.53
N ALA A 67 6.95 13.13 8.42
CA ALA A 67 5.71 13.09 7.65
C ALA A 67 5.97 12.80 6.17
N HIS A 68 6.93 13.50 5.55
CA HIS A 68 7.30 13.28 4.15
C HIS A 68 7.93 11.90 3.93
N ALA A 69 8.85 11.48 4.80
CA ALA A 69 9.52 10.20 4.72
C ALA A 69 8.52 9.03 4.83
N SER A 70 7.62 9.08 5.82
CA SER A 70 6.57 8.07 6.01
C SER A 70 5.63 8.02 4.80
N HIS A 71 5.29 9.18 4.25
CA HIS A 71 4.42 9.27 3.08
C HIS A 71 5.03 8.60 1.85
N TRP A 72 6.30 8.87 1.56
CA TRP A 72 7.01 8.25 0.44
C TRP A 72 7.28 6.77 0.67
N LEU A 73 7.61 6.38 1.90
CA LEU A 73 7.74 4.98 2.27
C LEU A 73 6.44 4.20 2.01
N LEU A 74 5.29 4.77 2.40
CA LEU A 74 3.99 4.15 2.13
C LEU A 74 3.73 4.02 0.62
N TYR A 75 4.08 5.02 -0.19
CA TYR A 75 3.99 4.89 -1.64
C TYR A 75 4.84 3.72 -2.16
N ILE A 76 6.12 3.65 -1.76
CA ILE A 76 7.03 2.59 -2.18
C ILE A 76 6.44 1.23 -1.82
N LEU A 77 6.04 1.03 -0.56
CA LEU A 77 5.46 -0.24 -0.10
C LEU A 77 4.19 -0.61 -0.86
N MET A 78 3.30 0.35 -1.10
CA MET A 78 2.07 0.13 -1.83
C MET A 78 2.26 -0.25 -3.30
N PHE A 79 3.35 0.20 -3.94
CA PHE A 79 3.71 -0.20 -5.29
C PHE A 79 4.47 -1.54 -5.30
N SER A 80 5.51 -1.64 -4.49
CA SER A 80 6.43 -2.77 -4.51
C SER A 80 5.76 -4.07 -4.08
N LEU A 81 4.95 -4.08 -3.01
CA LEU A 81 4.40 -5.33 -2.48
C LEU A 81 3.45 -6.05 -3.47
N PRO A 82 2.47 -5.39 -4.12
CA PRO A 82 1.64 -6.04 -5.14
C PRO A 82 2.44 -6.48 -6.36
N LEU A 83 3.43 -5.69 -6.80
CA LEU A 83 4.29 -6.04 -7.93
C LEU A 83 5.17 -7.25 -7.63
N LEU A 84 5.72 -7.34 -6.42
CA LEU A 84 6.48 -8.52 -5.97
C LEU A 84 5.58 -9.75 -5.92
N GLY A 85 4.36 -9.62 -5.38
CA GLY A 85 3.37 -10.71 -5.39
C GLY A 85 3.06 -11.20 -6.80
N TRP A 86 2.85 -10.29 -7.75
CA TRP A 86 2.70 -10.65 -9.15
C TRP A 86 3.95 -11.37 -9.68
N ALA A 87 5.14 -10.79 -9.49
CA ALA A 87 6.39 -11.36 -10.00
C ALA A 87 6.60 -12.81 -9.53
N THR A 88 6.28 -13.11 -8.26
CA THR A 88 6.37 -14.49 -7.74
C THR A 88 5.40 -15.47 -8.41
N LEU A 89 4.23 -15.03 -8.85
CA LEU A 89 3.28 -15.86 -9.61
C LEU A 89 3.71 -16.05 -11.07
N SER A 90 4.45 -15.10 -11.63
CA SER A 90 4.93 -15.16 -13.02
C SER A 90 6.27 -15.89 -13.17
N ALA A 91 6.94 -16.23 -12.06
CA ALA A 91 8.27 -16.83 -12.07
C ALA A 91 8.31 -18.31 -12.47
N GLY A 92 7.16 -18.99 -12.61
CA GLY A 92 7.06 -20.39 -13.06
C GLY A 92 6.92 -21.39 -11.91
#